data_AF-A0A1X1NEC2-F1
#
_entry.id   AF-A0A1X1NEC2-F1
#
_cell.length_a   1.000
_cell.length_b   1.000
_cell.length_c   1.000
_cell.angle_alpha   90.00
_cell.angle_beta   90.00
_cell.angle_gamma   90.00
#
_symmetry.space_group_name_H-M   'P 1'
#
loop_
_entity.id
_entity.type
_entity.pdbx_description
1 polymer ?
#
loop_
_entity_poly.entity_id
_entity_poly.type
_entity_poly.pdbx_seq_one_letter_code
_entity_poly.pdbx_strand_id
1 'polypeptide(L)'
;MILVCMVLLLEFALHSLMDLALRLFGRTFDASVSARRIASFRRGKGAVLRCRYRVRAEGPAAAMRRGKLTLTRAGAVLDRTGGAKRLRLTSPGRVATGGGRGGTVIVCEAAGAGAVELLVQTWDPALVKLVTDTMAARV
;
A
#
# COMPACT_ATOMS: atom_id res chain seq x y z
N MET A 1 14.28 -36.41 26.42
CA MET A 1 14.15 -36.00 25.00
C MET A 1 12.71 -35.74 24.57
N ILE A 2 11.73 -36.58 24.95
CA ILE A 2 10.31 -36.43 24.53
C ILE A 2 9.67 -35.11 25.01
N LEU A 3 9.90 -34.71 26.27
CA LEU A 3 9.36 -33.47 26.84
C LEU A 3 9.85 -32.21 26.11
N VAL A 4 11.13 -32.16 25.75
CA VAL A 4 11.75 -31.02 25.05
C VAL A 4 11.21 -30.88 23.63
N CYS A 5 11.00 -31.99 22.92
CA CYS A 5 10.35 -31.97 21.59
C CYS A 5 8.90 -31.49 21.66
N MET A 6 8.11 -31.91 22.67
CA MET A 6 6.74 -31.41 22.82
C MET A 6 6.68 -29.91 23.09
N VAL A 7 7.59 -29.38 23.90
CA VAL A 7 7.66 -27.94 24.19
C VAL A 7 8.01 -27.14 22.93
N LEU A 8 8.99 -27.59 22.14
CA LEU A 8 9.37 -26.94 20.88
C LEU A 8 8.24 -26.95 19.83
N LEU A 9 7.50 -28.05 19.72
CA LEU A 9 6.33 -28.13 18.84
C LEU A 9 5.20 -27.19 19.27
N LEU A 10 4.99 -27.04 20.58
CA LEU A 10 3.99 -26.12 21.12
C LEU A 10 4.37 -24.66 20.84
N GLU A 11 5.64 -24.27 21.03
CA GLU A 11 6.11 -22.92 20.71
C GLU A 11 5.98 -22.61 19.22
N PHE A 12 6.36 -23.56 18.36
CA PHE A 12 6.19 -23.42 16.91
C PHE A 12 4.71 -23.28 16.52
N ALA A 13 3.84 -24.10 17.11
CA ALA A 13 2.39 -24.02 16.88
C ALA A 13 1.84 -22.66 17.33
N LEU A 14 2.23 -22.16 18.52
CA LEU A 14 1.83 -20.85 19.02
C LEU A 14 2.29 -19.72 18.10
N HIS A 15 3.54 -19.78 17.64
CA HIS A 15 4.10 -18.79 16.73
C HIS A 15 3.36 -18.77 15.39
N SER A 16 3.08 -19.96 14.83
CA SER A 16 2.31 -20.11 13.59
C SER A 16 0.87 -19.64 13.76
N LEU A 17 0.22 -19.93 14.89
CA LEU A 17 -1.13 -19.45 15.21
C LEU A 17 -1.18 -17.93 15.36
N MET A 18 -0.20 -17.33 16.03
CA MET A 18 -0.11 -15.89 16.21
C MET A 18 0.14 -15.19 14.87
N ASP A 19 1.02 -15.72 14.02
CA ASP A 19 1.24 -15.16 12.68
C ASP A 19 0.01 -15.34 11.78
N LEU A 20 -0.70 -16.47 11.88
CA LEU A 20 -1.96 -16.70 11.18
C LEU A 20 -3.06 -15.74 11.65
N ALA A 21 -3.20 -15.53 12.96
CA ALA A 21 -4.14 -14.58 13.54
C ALA A 21 -3.84 -13.16 13.05
N LEU A 22 -2.58 -12.71 13.09
CA LEU A 22 -2.18 -11.41 12.58
C LEU A 22 -2.47 -11.26 11.08
N ARG A 23 -2.31 -12.33 10.28
CA ARG A 23 -2.66 -12.33 8.85
C ARG A 23 -4.17 -12.24 8.62
N LEU A 24 -4.97 -13.01 9.36
CA LEU A 24 -6.43 -13.05 9.23
C LEU A 24 -7.06 -11.74 9.72
N PHE A 25 -6.73 -11.31 10.95
CA PHE A 25 -7.22 -10.06 11.52
C PHE A 25 -6.69 -8.84 10.74
N GLY A 26 -5.45 -8.89 10.25
CA GLY A 26 -4.90 -7.85 9.39
C GLY A 26 -5.67 -7.69 8.09
N ARG A 27 -6.06 -8.79 7.43
CA ARG A 27 -6.86 -8.76 6.19
C ARG A 27 -8.29 -8.30 6.40
N THR A 28 -8.96 -8.75 7.46
CA THR A 28 -10.35 -8.33 7.74
C THR A 28 -10.42 -6.86 8.13
N PHE A 29 -9.45 -6.38 8.93
CA PHE A 29 -9.34 -4.97 9.25
C PHE A 29 -9.04 -4.13 7.99
N ASP A 30 -8.12 -4.58 7.14
CA ASP A 30 -7.80 -3.93 5.87
C ASP A 30 -9.03 -3.84 4.96
N ALA A 31 -9.81 -4.93 4.81
CA ALA A 31 -11.03 -4.92 4.01
C ALA A 31 -12.06 -3.89 4.54
N SER A 32 -12.25 -3.81 5.86
CA SER A 32 -13.19 -2.86 6.46
C SER A 32 -12.77 -1.40 6.26
N VAL A 33 -11.47 -1.11 6.44
CA VAL A 33 -10.89 0.23 6.24
C VAL A 33 -10.96 0.60 4.76
N SER A 34 -10.69 -0.37 3.88
CA SER A 34 -10.74 -0.21 2.44
C SER A 34 -12.15 0.11 1.95
N ALA A 35 -13.15 -0.63 2.42
CA ALA A 35 -14.56 -0.35 2.12
C ALA A 35 -14.97 1.07 2.51
N ARG A 36 -14.56 1.54 3.71
CA ARG A 36 -14.83 2.92 4.16
C ARG A 36 -14.18 3.96 3.24
N ARG A 37 -12.95 3.72 2.80
CA ARG A 37 -12.23 4.63 1.89
C ARG A 37 -12.86 4.67 0.51
N ILE A 38 -13.23 3.52 -0.04
CA ILE A 38 -13.96 3.42 -1.31
C ILE A 38 -15.29 4.16 -1.22
N ALA A 39 -16.04 3.98 -0.13
CA ALA A 39 -17.29 4.68 0.10
C ALA A 39 -17.09 6.21 0.19
N SER A 40 -16.04 6.67 0.89
CA SER A 40 -15.68 8.09 0.97
C SER A 40 -15.38 8.69 -0.42
N PHE A 41 -14.60 7.97 -1.23
CA PHE A 41 -14.28 8.38 -2.60
C PHE A 41 -15.55 8.47 -3.47
N ARG A 42 -16.43 7.47 -3.41
CA ARG A 42 -17.70 7.45 -4.15
C ARG A 42 -18.60 8.65 -3.78
N ARG A 43 -18.60 9.05 -2.50
CA ARG A 43 -19.30 10.25 -1.99
C ARG A 43 -18.63 11.58 -2.38
N GLY A 44 -17.55 11.56 -3.17
CA GLY A 44 -16.87 12.77 -3.65
C GLY A 44 -15.91 13.42 -2.65
N LYS A 45 -15.75 12.87 -1.43
CA LYS A 45 -14.88 13.44 -0.39
C LYS A 45 -13.39 13.12 -0.58
N GLY A 46 -13.07 12.26 -1.56
CA GLY A 46 -11.73 11.71 -1.76
C GLY A 46 -11.39 10.61 -0.75
N ALA A 47 -10.26 9.95 -0.98
CA ALA A 47 -9.71 8.92 -0.11
C ALA A 47 -8.23 9.18 0.15
N VAL A 48 -7.81 8.98 1.40
CA VAL A 48 -6.44 9.20 1.84
C VAL A 48 -5.83 7.89 2.29
N LEU A 49 -4.64 7.58 1.78
CA LEU A 49 -3.89 6.38 2.12
C LEU A 49 -2.49 6.76 2.59
N ARG A 50 -2.04 6.09 3.65
CA ARG A 50 -0.62 6.11 4.02
C ARG A 50 0.12 5.20 3.04
N CYS A 51 1.25 5.68 2.52
CA CYS A 51 2.10 4.90 1.65
C CYS A 51 3.56 5.12 1.99
N ARG A 52 4.42 4.27 1.45
CA ARG A 52 5.82 4.59 1.25
C ARG A 52 6.08 4.77 -0.23
N TYR A 53 7.07 5.57 -0.59
CA TYR A 53 7.41 5.82 -1.98
C TYR A 53 8.92 5.87 -2.17
N ARG A 54 9.36 5.53 -3.39
CA ARG A 54 10.69 5.85 -3.90
C ARG A 54 10.54 6.40 -5.31
N VAL A 55 11.26 7.47 -5.62
CA VAL A 55 11.33 8.02 -6.98
C VAL A 55 12.60 7.46 -7.61
N ARG A 56 12.51 6.73 -8.73
CA ARG A 56 13.69 6.08 -9.32
C ARG A 56 14.74 7.08 -9.79
N ALA A 57 14.33 8.28 -10.17
CA ALA A 57 15.24 9.37 -10.53
C ALA A 57 16.14 9.83 -9.36
N GLU A 58 15.76 9.56 -8.11
CA GLU A 58 16.55 9.90 -6.91
C GLU A 58 17.65 8.86 -6.60
N GLY A 59 17.78 7.83 -7.44
CA GLY A 59 18.84 6.83 -7.39
C GLY A 59 18.35 5.43 -6.99
N PRO A 60 19.06 4.37 -7.43
CA PRO A 60 18.65 2.97 -7.19
C PRO A 60 18.72 2.53 -5.72
N ALA A 61 19.52 3.22 -4.89
CA ALA A 61 19.66 2.96 -3.46
C ALA A 61 18.77 3.85 -2.57
N ALA A 62 17.90 4.69 -3.16
CA ALA A 62 17.04 5.58 -2.39
C ALA A 62 16.09 4.77 -1.50
N ALA A 63 16.23 4.96 -0.17
CA ALA A 63 15.35 4.34 0.81
C ALA A 63 13.89 4.79 0.59
N MET A 64 12.94 3.87 0.79
CA MET A 64 11.52 4.19 0.72
C MET A 64 11.14 5.21 1.79
N ARG A 65 10.67 6.38 1.36
CA ARG A 65 10.22 7.48 2.22
C ARG A 65 8.74 7.33 2.55
N ARG A 66 8.31 7.85 3.69
CA ARG A 66 6.88 7.89 4.04
C ARG A 66 6.19 8.94 3.19
N GLY A 67 4.95 8.68 2.80
CA GLY A 67 4.14 9.61 2.03
C GLY A 67 2.65 9.42 2.29
N LYS A 68 1.86 10.33 1.73
CA LYS A 68 0.40 10.26 1.79
C LYS A 68 -0.12 10.32 0.38
N LEU A 69 -0.88 9.30 -0.01
CA LEU A 69 -1.54 9.21 -1.28
C LEU A 69 -2.98 9.72 -1.11
N THR A 70 -3.31 10.78 -1.83
CA THR A 70 -4.63 11.38 -1.85
C THR A 70 -5.28 11.06 -3.20
N LEU A 71 -6.39 10.34 -3.17
CA LEU A 71 -7.22 10.00 -4.33
C LEU A 71 -8.42 10.94 -4.37
N THR A 72 -8.60 11.62 -5.50
CA THR A 72 -9.78 12.46 -5.76
C THR A 72 -10.28 12.19 -7.17
N ARG A 73 -11.43 12.76 -7.55
CA ARG A 73 -11.92 12.68 -8.94
C ARG A 73 -10.97 13.36 -9.94
N ALA A 74 -10.13 14.29 -9.49
CA ALA A 74 -9.12 14.96 -10.33
C ALA A 74 -7.86 14.10 -10.57
N GLY A 75 -7.74 12.98 -9.84
CA GLY A 75 -6.64 12.03 -9.97
C GLY A 75 -5.95 11.72 -8.64
N ALA A 76 -4.82 11.02 -8.76
CA ALA A 76 -4.02 10.54 -7.65
C ALA A 76 -2.82 11.48 -7.40
N VAL A 77 -2.69 11.97 -6.16
CA VAL A 77 -1.63 12.88 -5.75
C VAL A 77 -0.85 12.29 -4.58
N LEU A 78 0.47 12.23 -4.72
CA LEU A 78 1.41 11.84 -3.68
C LEU A 78 1.93 13.09 -2.96
N ASP A 79 1.56 13.24 -1.70
CA ASP A 79 2.18 14.18 -0.77
C ASP A 79 3.46 13.58 -0.21
N ARG A 80 4.58 14.22 -0.52
CA ARG A 80 5.91 13.84 -0.04
C ARG A 80 6.15 14.44 1.35
N THR A 81 6.70 13.66 2.27
CA THR A 81 7.12 14.18 3.58
C THR A 81 8.36 15.08 3.44
N GLY A 82 8.47 16.10 4.31
CA GLY A 82 9.64 16.97 4.37
C GLY A 82 9.61 18.17 3.42
N GLY A 83 8.41 18.68 3.09
CA GLY A 83 8.25 19.90 2.28
C GLY A 83 8.51 19.75 0.77
N ALA A 84 8.82 18.54 0.30
CA ALA A 84 9.04 18.27 -1.12
C ALA A 84 7.74 18.42 -1.93
N LYS A 85 7.88 18.81 -3.21
CA LYS A 85 6.78 19.07 -4.13
C LYS A 85 5.84 17.86 -4.25
N ARG A 86 4.52 18.13 -4.22
CA ARG A 86 3.49 17.11 -4.46
C ARG A 86 3.63 16.55 -5.87
N LEU A 87 3.49 15.24 -6.02
CA LEU A 87 3.61 14.56 -7.30
C LEU A 87 2.24 14.07 -7.75
N ARG A 88 1.80 14.46 -8.95
CA ARG A 88 0.62 13.87 -9.60
C ARG A 88 1.03 12.55 -10.21
N LEU A 89 0.42 11.47 -9.75
CA LEU A 89 0.68 10.11 -10.21
C LEU A 89 -0.18 9.82 -11.43
N THR A 90 0.41 9.13 -12.38
CA THR A 90 -0.10 8.89 -13.73
C THR A 90 0.31 7.50 -14.17
N SER A 91 -0.41 6.92 -15.14
CA SER A 91 -0.01 5.68 -15.83
C SER A 91 0.41 4.55 -14.87
N PRO A 92 -0.56 3.84 -14.24
CA PRO A 92 -0.21 2.68 -13.43
C PRO A 92 0.47 1.63 -14.32
N GLY A 93 1.71 1.27 -14.00
CA GLY A 93 2.54 0.36 -14.78
C GLY A 93 2.41 -1.08 -14.30
N ARG A 94 3.00 -1.40 -13.16
CA ARG A 94 3.00 -2.77 -12.60
C ARG A 94 2.49 -2.77 -11.18
N VAL A 95 1.53 -3.65 -10.89
CA VAL A 95 1.03 -3.90 -9.54
C VAL A 95 1.54 -5.25 -9.07
N ALA A 96 2.16 -5.28 -7.89
CA ALA A 96 2.61 -6.49 -7.23
C ALA A 96 2.02 -6.53 -5.82
N THR A 97 1.05 -7.41 -5.64
CA THR A 97 0.42 -7.69 -4.35
C THR A 97 1.13 -8.89 -3.71
N GLY A 98 1.55 -8.78 -2.45
CA GLY A 98 1.97 -9.98 -1.69
C GLY A 98 3.46 -10.16 -1.41
N GLY A 99 4.17 -9.09 -1.03
CA GLY A 99 5.50 -9.20 -0.42
C GLY A 99 5.47 -9.10 1.11
N GLY A 100 4.85 -10.04 1.83
CA GLY A 100 4.84 -10.06 3.30
C GLY A 100 4.00 -8.98 4.00
N ARG A 101 4.43 -8.48 5.18
CA ARG A 101 3.72 -7.51 6.04
C ARG A 101 3.54 -6.09 5.45
N GLY A 102 3.94 -5.86 4.19
CA GLY A 102 4.12 -4.52 3.61
C GLY A 102 2.93 -3.90 2.88
N GLY A 103 1.96 -4.69 2.41
CA GLY A 103 0.86 -4.22 1.55
C GLY A 103 1.08 -4.50 0.05
N THR A 104 0.64 -3.58 -0.81
CA THR A 104 0.69 -3.69 -2.28
C THR A 104 1.70 -2.70 -2.87
N VAL A 105 2.59 -3.18 -3.72
CA VAL A 105 3.53 -2.34 -4.48
C VAL A 105 2.92 -1.96 -5.82
N ILE A 106 2.99 -0.68 -6.16
CA ILE A 106 2.51 -0.13 -7.43
C ILE A 106 3.67 0.68 -8.03
N VAL A 107 4.11 0.28 -9.21
CA VAL A 107 5.03 1.06 -10.05
C VAL A 107 4.19 1.90 -11.00
N CYS A 108 4.38 3.21 -10.97
CA CYS A 108 3.63 4.18 -11.79
C CYS A 108 4.55 5.33 -12.21
N GLU A 109 4.08 6.19 -13.10
CA GLU A 109 4.78 7.41 -13.48
C GLU A 109 4.27 8.61 -12.67
N ALA A 110 5.13 9.57 -12.37
CA ALA A 110 4.71 10.86 -11.83
C ALA A 110 4.99 11.97 -12.83
N ALA A 111 4.00 12.84 -13.05
CA ALA A 111 4.15 14.01 -13.89
C ALA A 111 5.33 14.87 -13.41
N GLY A 112 6.36 15.00 -14.24
CA GLY A 112 7.56 15.79 -13.95
C GLY A 112 8.60 15.14 -13.02
N ALA A 113 8.42 13.88 -12.61
CA ALA A 113 9.39 13.16 -11.77
C ALA A 113 9.73 11.74 -12.27
N GLY A 114 9.03 11.24 -13.30
CA GLY A 114 9.28 9.93 -13.90
C GLY A 114 8.80 8.78 -13.00
N ALA A 115 9.44 7.62 -13.13
CA ALA A 115 9.02 6.40 -12.47
C ALA A 115 9.06 6.50 -10.93
N VAL A 116 7.91 6.24 -10.31
CA VAL A 116 7.69 6.19 -8.87
C VAL A 116 7.22 4.79 -8.49
N GLU A 117 7.79 4.26 -7.43
CA GLU A 117 7.32 3.03 -6.82
C GLU A 117 6.70 3.33 -5.46
N LEU A 118 5.45 2.90 -5.31
CA LEU A 118 4.59 3.12 -4.16
C LEU A 118 4.37 1.80 -3.44
N LEU A 119 4.52 1.80 -2.14
CA LEU A 119 4.04 0.75 -1.25
C LEU A 119 2.81 1.26 -0.52
N VAL A 120 1.63 0.83 -0.95
CA VAL A 120 0.35 1.15 -0.33
C VAL A 120 0.04 0.07 0.71
N GLN A 121 -0.24 0.49 1.95
CA GLN A 121 -0.57 -0.43 3.04
C GLN A 121 -2.01 -0.95 2.93
N THR A 122 -2.29 -1.70 1.87
CA THR A 122 -3.55 -2.41 1.66
C THR A 122 -3.31 -3.66 0.83
N TRP A 123 -4.10 -4.69 1.10
CA TRP A 123 -4.19 -5.93 0.31
C TRP A 123 -5.54 -6.06 -0.39
N ASP A 124 -6.50 -5.17 -0.09
CA ASP A 124 -7.82 -5.18 -0.68
C ASP A 124 -7.76 -4.86 -2.19
N PRO A 125 -8.15 -5.81 -3.06
CA PRO A 125 -8.00 -5.63 -4.51
C PRO A 125 -8.91 -4.53 -5.05
N ALA A 126 -10.05 -4.25 -4.42
CA ALA A 126 -10.95 -3.19 -4.85
C ALA A 126 -10.37 -1.81 -4.57
N LEU A 127 -9.68 -1.62 -3.43
CA LEU A 127 -8.97 -0.39 -3.14
C LEU A 127 -7.73 -0.21 -4.03
N VAL A 128 -7.00 -1.29 -4.31
CA VAL A 128 -5.87 -1.24 -5.27
C VAL A 128 -6.37 -0.84 -6.67
N LYS A 129 -7.48 -1.43 -7.12
CA LYS A 129 -8.12 -1.05 -8.39
C LYS A 129 -8.54 0.41 -8.39
N LEU A 130 -9.16 0.90 -7.30
CA LEU A 130 -9.51 2.31 -7.19
C LEU A 130 -8.28 3.22 -7.31
N VAL A 131 -7.16 2.84 -6.68
CA VAL A 131 -5.89 3.60 -6.78
C VAL A 131 -5.42 3.66 -8.24
N THR A 132 -5.34 2.52 -8.93
CA THR A 132 -4.86 2.46 -10.32
C THR A 132 -5.79 3.18 -11.28
N ASP A 133 -7.10 3.00 -11.14
CA ASP A 133 -8.11 3.66 -11.98
C ASP A 133 -8.03 5.19 -11.82
N THR A 134 -7.81 5.67 -10.59
CA THR A 134 -7.65 7.09 -10.29
C THR A 134 -6.33 7.66 -10.85
N MET A 135 -5.28 6.85 -11.00
CA MET A 135 -4.04 7.26 -11.69
C MET A 135 -4.20 7.28 -13.22
N ALA A 136 -5.03 6.38 -13.77
CA ALA A 136 -5.28 6.26 -15.19
C ALA A 136 -6.25 7.33 -15.71
N ALA A 137 -7.14 7.84 -14.84
CA ALA A 137 -8.05 8.94 -15.14
C ALA A 137 -7.26 10.22 -15.43
N ARG A 138 -6.91 10.42 -16.70
CA ARG A 138 -6.34 11.66 -17.24
C ARG A 138 -7.43 12.74 -17.16
N VAL A 139 -7.21 13.75 -16.33
CA VAL A 139 -7.77 15.09 -16.53
C VAL A 139 -6.67 15.96 -17.09
#